data_AF-A0A6L3N919-F1
#
_entry.id   AF-A0A6L3N919-F1
#
_cell.length_a   1.000
_cell.length_b   1.000
_cell.length_c   1.000
_cell.angle_alpha   90.00
_cell.angle_beta   90.00
_cell.angle_gamma   90.00
#
_symmetry.space_group_name_H-M   'P 1'
#
loop_
_entity.id
_entity.type
_entity.pdbx_description
1 polymer ?
#
loop_
_entity_poly.entity_id
_entity_poly.type
_entity_poly.pdbx_seq_one_letter_code
_entity_poly.pdbx_strand_id
1 'polypeptide(L)'
;AAYAAFSGGMAIARFAGDAVRARFGAPQLVFASASLACAGMIGALLLPNPIAVLTGFTLMGLGLANMMPVLFAAAARVKGIHAAEGLAHVAGLAYFGLLFGPVVIGAVAQAVNLTVGLSVVALCAALVAAVAPKVLAHLKI
;
A
#
# COMPACT_ATOMS: atom_id res chain seq x y z
N ALA A 1 14.99 -6.94 11.55
CA ALA A 1 15.61 -6.09 10.49
C ALA A 1 14.60 -5.65 9.43
N ALA A 2 13.91 -6.57 8.72
CA ALA A 2 12.91 -6.21 7.69
C ALA A 2 11.79 -5.27 8.19
N TYR A 3 11.21 -5.54 9.36
CA TYR A 3 10.21 -4.66 9.98
C TYR A 3 10.74 -3.25 10.28
N ALA A 4 12.00 -3.14 10.72
CA ALA A 4 12.65 -1.86 10.98
C ALA A 4 12.92 -1.09 9.67
N ALA A 5 13.37 -1.79 8.63
CA ALA A 5 13.56 -1.22 7.29
C ALA A 5 12.24 -0.70 6.69
N PHE A 6 11.18 -1.51 6.79
CA PHE A 6 9.82 -1.12 6.40
C PHE A 6 9.31 0.10 7.16
N SER A 7 9.38 0.06 8.50
CA SER A 7 8.93 1.17 9.36
C SER A 7 9.75 2.44 9.14
N GLY A 8 11.07 2.30 8.91
CA GLY A 8 11.96 3.41 8.57
C GLY A 8 11.58 4.04 7.23
N GLY A 9 11.34 3.22 6.19
CA GLY A 9 10.81 3.70 4.92
C GLY A 9 9.48 4.42 5.09
N MET A 10 8.56 3.87 5.89
CA MET A 10 7.28 4.53 6.16
C MET A 10 7.45 5.88 6.86
N ALA A 11 8.36 5.97 7.84
CA ALA A 11 8.65 7.22 8.54
C ALA A 11 9.19 8.28 7.57
N ILE A 12 10.21 7.93 6.77
CA ILE A 12 10.81 8.82 5.76
C ILE A 12 9.75 9.35 4.80
N ALA A 13 8.89 8.47 4.27
CA ALA A 13 7.83 8.87 3.35
C ALA A 13 6.76 9.74 4.02
N ARG A 14 6.48 9.59 5.32
CA ARG A 14 5.54 10.47 6.01
C ARG A 14 6.10 11.88 6.21
N PHE A 15 7.39 12.01 6.55
CA PHE A 15 8.04 13.32 6.66
C PHE A 15 8.19 14.03 5.31
N ALA A 16 8.45 13.29 4.24
CA ALA A 16 8.53 13.85 2.88
C ALA A 16 7.15 13.96 2.18
N GLY A 17 6.15 13.25 2.67
CA GLY A 17 4.91 12.94 1.96
C GLY A 17 3.98 14.13 1.78
N ASP A 18 3.97 15.08 2.71
CA ASP A 18 3.10 16.26 2.61
C ASP A 18 3.52 17.16 1.43
N ALA A 19 4.83 17.32 1.20
CA ALA A 19 5.35 18.05 0.04
C ALA A 19 5.04 17.34 -1.29
N VAL A 20 5.06 16.01 -1.29
CA VAL A 20 4.73 15.20 -2.47
C VAL A 20 3.23 15.26 -2.75
N ARG A 21 2.37 15.12 -1.73
CA ARG A 21 0.91 15.25 -1.87
C ARG A 21 0.47 16.62 -2.37
N ALA A 22 1.16 17.68 -1.98
CA ALA A 22 0.87 19.02 -2.45
C ALA A 22 1.17 19.20 -3.95
N ARG A 23 2.07 18.38 -4.52
CA ARG A 23 2.53 18.49 -5.92
C ARG A 23 1.88 17.51 -6.89
N PHE A 24 1.43 16.35 -6.41
CA PHE A 24 0.87 15.28 -7.26
C PHE A 24 -0.63 15.09 -7.00
N GLY A 25 -1.41 14.88 -8.07
CA GLY A 25 -2.83 14.53 -7.95
C GLY A 25 -3.04 13.16 -7.30
N ALA A 26 -4.20 12.95 -6.64
CA ALA A 26 -4.52 11.71 -5.94
C ALA A 26 -4.35 10.43 -6.80
N PRO A 27 -4.81 10.38 -8.07
CA PRO A 27 -4.64 9.19 -8.91
C PRO A 27 -3.17 8.86 -9.23
N GLN A 28 -2.38 9.88 -9.55
CA GLN A 28 -0.95 9.72 -9.90
C GLN A 28 -0.14 9.30 -8.68
N LEU A 29 -0.43 9.89 -7.52
CA LEU A 29 0.25 9.57 -6.28
C LEU A 29 -0.02 8.12 -5.87
N VAL A 30 -1.27 7.65 -5.94
CA VAL A 30 -1.62 6.26 -5.62
C VAL A 30 -0.96 5.29 -6.58
N PHE A 31 -0.93 5.60 -7.89
CA PHE A 31 -0.22 4.80 -8.87
C PHE A 31 1.27 4.67 -8.56
N ALA A 32 1.95 5.80 -8.31
CA ALA A 32 3.38 5.82 -7.99
C ALA A 32 3.68 5.08 -6.69
N SER A 33 2.86 5.29 -5.65
CA SER A 33 2.97 4.61 -4.36
C SER A 33 2.77 3.10 -4.47
N ALA A 34 1.75 2.66 -5.20
CA ALA A 34 1.43 1.25 -5.37
C ALA A 34 2.44 0.52 -6.24
N SER A 35 2.89 1.16 -7.33
CA SER A 35 3.94 0.61 -8.18
C SER A 35 5.27 0.51 -7.44
N LEU A 36 5.65 1.52 -6.64
CA LEU A 36 6.84 1.47 -5.79
C LEU A 36 6.77 0.34 -4.75
N ALA A 37 5.60 0.18 -4.11
CA ALA A 37 5.41 -0.88 -3.13
C ALA A 37 5.48 -2.28 -3.77
N CYS A 38 4.85 -2.44 -4.94
CA CYS A 38 4.89 -3.68 -5.71
C CYS A 38 6.32 -4.01 -6.16
N ALA A 39 7.03 -3.05 -6.76
CA ALA A 39 8.41 -3.24 -7.21
C ALA A 39 9.36 -3.55 -6.05
N GLY A 40 9.21 -2.88 -4.90
CA GLY A 40 9.97 -3.16 -3.69
C GLY A 40 9.76 -4.58 -3.18
N MET A 41 8.50 -5.04 -3.16
CA MET A 41 8.16 -6.39 -2.72
C MET A 41 8.65 -7.47 -3.68
N ILE A 42 8.49 -7.28 -5.00
CA ILE A 42 9.01 -8.19 -6.03
C ILE A 42 10.53 -8.26 -5.93
N GLY A 43 11.21 -7.13 -5.77
CA GLY A 43 12.66 -7.09 -5.58
C GLY A 43 13.12 -7.87 -4.35
N ALA A 44 12.41 -7.74 -3.22
CA ALA A 44 12.69 -8.50 -2.01
C ALA A 44 12.48 -10.02 -2.18
N LEU A 45 11.57 -10.45 -3.07
CA LEU A 45 11.26 -11.87 -3.30
C LEU A 45 12.19 -12.54 -4.31
N LEU A 46 12.65 -11.80 -5.32
CA LEU A 46 13.48 -12.36 -6.41
C LEU A 46 14.97 -12.42 -6.08
N LEU A 47 15.46 -11.53 -5.20
CA LEU A 47 16.88 -11.39 -4.91
C LEU A 47 17.24 -12.07 -3.58
N PRO A 48 17.99 -13.18 -3.58
CA PRO A 48 18.42 -13.86 -2.36
C PRO A 48 19.62 -13.13 -1.71
N ASN A 49 19.50 -11.82 -1.47
CA ASN A 49 20.51 -10.99 -0.84
C ASN A 49 19.88 -10.20 0.32
N PRO A 50 20.42 -10.28 1.56
CA PRO A 50 19.90 -9.53 2.71
C PRO A 50 19.75 -8.04 2.47
N ILE A 51 20.67 -7.42 1.74
CA ILE A 51 20.60 -5.99 1.40
C ILE A 51 19.42 -5.73 0.47
N ALA A 52 19.21 -6.58 -0.54
CA ALA A 52 18.08 -6.45 -1.47
C ALA A 52 16.73 -6.66 -0.78
N VAL A 53 16.65 -7.56 0.20
CA VAL A 53 15.45 -7.75 1.02
C VAL A 53 15.16 -6.49 1.83
N LEU A 54 16.17 -5.94 2.52
CA LEU A 54 16.00 -4.73 3.32
C LEU A 54 15.62 -3.51 2.47
N THR A 55 16.25 -3.32 1.31
CA THR A 55 15.88 -2.24 0.40
C THR A 55 14.47 -2.43 -0.14
N GLY A 56 14.09 -3.65 -0.54
CA GLY A 56 12.75 -3.96 -1.02
C GLY A 56 11.66 -3.69 0.03
N PHE A 57 11.87 -4.11 1.29
CA PHE A 57 10.96 -3.76 2.39
C PHE A 57 10.92 -2.25 2.70
N THR A 58 12.06 -1.55 2.55
CA THR A 58 12.11 -0.08 2.71
C THR A 58 11.30 0.62 1.63
N LEU A 59 11.46 0.21 0.36
CA LEU A 59 10.69 0.70 -0.78
C LEU A 59 9.20 0.40 -0.63
N MET A 60 8.87 -0.78 -0.10
CA MET A 60 7.48 -1.14 0.24
C MET A 60 6.91 -0.19 1.30
N GLY A 61 7.65 0.09 2.37
CA GLY A 61 7.24 1.05 3.41
C GLY A 61 7.06 2.48 2.86
N LEU A 62 8.00 2.93 2.01
CA LEU A 62 7.92 4.23 1.34
C LEU A 62 6.67 4.33 0.44
N GLY A 63 6.38 3.29 -0.34
CA GLY A 63 5.23 3.25 -1.24
C GLY A 63 3.90 3.29 -0.50
N LEU A 64 3.75 2.49 0.57
CA LEU A 64 2.49 2.37 1.31
C LEU A 64 2.14 3.59 2.16
N ALA A 65 3.12 4.40 2.58
CA ALA A 65 2.91 5.52 3.50
C ALA A 65 1.86 6.54 3.04
N ASN A 66 1.75 6.76 1.71
CA ASN A 66 0.83 7.74 1.15
C ASN A 66 -0.57 7.21 0.82
N MET A 67 -0.76 5.89 0.79
CA MET A 67 -2.05 5.31 0.41
C MET A 67 -3.15 5.64 1.40
N MET A 68 -2.88 5.46 2.70
CA MET A 68 -3.89 5.62 3.73
C MET A 68 -4.51 7.03 3.75
N PRO A 69 -3.70 8.11 3.77
CA PRO A 69 -4.28 9.45 3.80
C PRO A 69 -4.99 9.84 2.51
N VAL A 70 -4.50 9.36 1.36
CA VAL A 70 -5.18 9.62 0.07
C VAL A 70 -6.53 8.90 0.02
N LEU A 71 -6.59 7.66 0.49
CA LEU A 71 -7.84 6.89 0.55
C LEU A 71 -8.86 7.54 1.50
N PHE A 72 -8.43 7.97 2.69
CA PHE A 72 -9.31 8.70 3.61
C PHE A 72 -9.75 10.05 3.05
N ALA A 73 -8.86 10.81 2.41
CA ALA A 73 -9.21 12.08 1.77
C ALA A 73 -10.20 11.87 0.60
N ALA A 74 -10.02 10.80 -0.18
CA ALA A 74 -10.94 10.44 -1.25
C ALA A 74 -12.31 10.02 -0.70
N ALA A 75 -12.34 9.21 0.36
CA ALA A 75 -13.58 8.77 1.03
C ALA A 75 -14.41 9.94 1.57
N ALA A 76 -13.74 10.97 2.11
CA ALA A 76 -14.40 12.17 2.60
C ALA A 76 -14.97 13.08 1.48
N ARG A 77 -14.59 12.84 0.21
CA ARG A 77 -14.99 13.65 -0.95
C ARG A 77 -15.98 12.95 -1.89
N VAL A 78 -16.44 11.75 -1.54
CA VAL A 78 -17.42 11.01 -2.35
C VAL A 78 -18.75 11.75 -2.36
N LYS A 79 -19.24 12.11 -3.55
CA LYS A 79 -20.52 12.82 -3.71
C LYS A 79 -21.69 11.94 -3.27
N GLY A 80 -22.60 12.50 -2.48
CA GLY A 80 -23.81 11.82 -2.02
C GLY A 80 -23.64 10.96 -0.76
N ILE A 81 -22.44 10.89 -0.18
CA ILE A 81 -22.17 10.18 1.08
C ILE A 81 -21.66 11.18 2.11
N HIS A 82 -22.11 11.07 3.36
CA HIS A 82 -21.61 11.93 4.43
C HIS A 82 -20.15 11.58 4.73
N ALA A 83 -19.29 12.59 4.95
CA ALA A 83 -17.85 12.34 5.12
C ALA A 83 -17.54 11.34 6.26
N ALA A 84 -18.27 11.40 7.37
CA ALA A 84 -18.14 10.46 8.48
C ALA A 84 -18.45 9.01 8.08
N GLU A 85 -19.47 8.80 7.25
CA GLU A 85 -19.87 7.47 6.76
C GLU A 85 -18.83 6.91 5.78
N GLY A 86 -18.36 7.73 4.84
CA GLY A 86 -17.28 7.34 3.92
C GLY A 86 -15.99 6.94 4.64
N LEU A 87 -15.58 7.71 5.65
CA LEU A 87 -14.43 7.39 6.50
C LEU A 87 -14.65 6.09 7.29
N ALA A 88 -15.85 5.87 7.83
CA ALA A 88 -16.19 4.65 8.57
C ALA A 88 -16.12 3.40 7.68
N HIS A 89 -16.61 3.46 6.45
CA HIS A 89 -16.49 2.36 5.50
C HIS A 89 -15.04 2.02 5.16
N VAL A 90 -14.21 3.02 4.86
CA VAL A 90 -12.78 2.81 4.59
C VAL A 90 -12.05 2.25 5.80
N ALA A 91 -12.34 2.76 7.00
CA ALA A 91 -11.77 2.23 8.23
C ALA A 91 -12.18 0.78 8.47
N GLY A 92 -13.46 0.44 8.27
CA GLY A 92 -13.97 -0.93 8.38
C GLY A 92 -13.27 -1.89 7.43
N LEU A 93 -13.09 -1.50 6.16
CA LEU A 93 -12.33 -2.28 5.18
C LEU A 93 -10.85 -2.42 5.56
N ALA A 94 -10.25 -1.37 6.12
CA ALA A 94 -8.87 -1.42 6.61
C ALA A 94 -8.71 -2.40 7.78
N TYR A 95 -9.64 -2.42 8.73
CA TYR A 95 -9.66 -3.40 9.82
C TYR A 95 -9.87 -4.82 9.31
N PHE A 96 -10.78 -5.01 8.34
CA PHE A 96 -10.96 -6.30 7.69
C PHE A 96 -9.66 -6.78 7.04
N GLY A 97 -8.99 -5.92 6.27
CA GLY A 97 -7.71 -6.24 5.65
C GLY A 97 -6.59 -6.53 6.66
N LEU A 98 -6.56 -5.81 7.78
CA LEU A 98 -5.59 -6.04 8.87
C LEU A 98 -5.75 -7.42 9.50
N LEU A 99 -6.98 -7.91 9.67
CA LEU A 99 -7.27 -9.21 10.25
C LEU A 99 -7.13 -10.34 9.22
N PHE A 100 -7.67 -10.13 8.02
CA PHE A 100 -7.72 -11.14 6.96
C PHE A 100 -6.36 -11.35 6.28
N GLY A 101 -5.55 -10.28 6.14
CA GLY A 101 -4.26 -10.30 5.47
C GLY A 101 -3.29 -11.35 6.02
N PRO A 102 -2.95 -11.33 7.33
CA PRO A 102 -2.05 -12.32 7.94
C PRO A 102 -2.57 -13.75 7.84
N VAL A 103 -3.90 -13.96 7.90
CA VAL A 103 -4.51 -15.29 7.79
C VAL A 103 -4.29 -15.87 6.39
N VAL A 104 -4.58 -15.09 5.34
CA VAL A 104 -4.36 -15.52 3.95
C VAL A 104 -2.87 -15.76 3.69
N ILE A 105 -2.01 -14.82 4.08
CA ILE A 105 -0.55 -14.92 3.90
C ILE A 105 -0.02 -16.16 4.63
N GLY A 106 -0.44 -16.38 5.88
CA GLY A 106 -0.03 -17.53 6.70
C GLY A 106 -0.50 -18.86 6.13
N ALA A 107 -1.76 -18.95 5.69
CA ALA A 107 -2.31 -20.16 5.09
C ALA A 107 -1.55 -20.55 3.80
N VAL A 108 -1.27 -19.58 2.93
CA VAL A 108 -0.49 -19.80 1.71
C VAL A 108 0.97 -20.15 2.04
N ALA A 109 1.55 -19.50 3.05
CA ALA A 109 2.93 -19.76 3.48
C ALA A 109 3.10 -21.18 4.05
N GLN A 110 2.10 -21.69 4.79
CA GLN A 110 2.09 -23.06 5.29
C GLN A 110 1.85 -24.10 4.19
N ALA A 111 1.02 -23.79 3.20
CA ALA A 111 0.71 -24.72 2.12
C ALA A 111 1.84 -24.85 1.08
N VAL A 112 2.58 -23.77 0.82
CA VAL A 112 3.60 -23.73 -0.25
C VAL A 112 4.96 -23.32 0.29
N ASN A 113 5.14 -22.05 0.63
CA ASN A 113 6.31 -21.49 1.32
C ASN A 113 6.09 -19.99 1.58
N LEU A 114 6.96 -19.42 2.41
CA LEU A 114 6.91 -18.00 2.78
C LEU A 114 7.00 -17.04 1.58
N THR A 115 7.80 -17.36 0.57
CA THR A 115 7.96 -16.52 -0.63
C THR A 115 6.64 -16.39 -1.39
N VAL A 116 5.92 -17.49 -1.57
CA VAL A 116 4.60 -17.50 -2.20
C VAL A 116 3.56 -16.82 -1.31
N GLY A 117 3.59 -17.03 0.01
CA GLY A 117 2.72 -16.31 0.94
C GLY A 117 2.90 -14.78 0.86
N LEU A 118 4.15 -14.33 0.82
CA LEU A 118 4.49 -12.92 0.71
C LEU A 118 4.21 -12.32 -0.68
N SER A 119 4.17 -13.13 -1.75
CA SER A 119 3.78 -12.69 -3.09
C SER A 119 2.34 -12.16 -3.14
N VAL A 120 1.47 -12.60 -2.22
CA VAL A 120 0.10 -12.06 -2.07
C VAL A 120 0.13 -10.55 -1.83
N VAL A 121 1.11 -10.05 -1.06
CA VAL A 121 1.27 -8.60 -0.80
C VAL A 121 1.64 -7.85 -2.08
N ALA A 122 2.57 -8.41 -2.87
CA ALA A 122 2.94 -7.83 -4.16
C ALA A 122 1.76 -7.81 -5.14
N LEU A 123 0.96 -8.90 -5.16
CA LEU A 123 -0.23 -9.00 -5.99
C LEU A 123 -1.28 -7.97 -5.59
N CYS A 124 -1.55 -7.79 -4.30
CA CYS A 124 -2.44 -6.75 -3.79
C CYS A 124 -1.94 -5.35 -4.19
N ALA A 125 -0.64 -5.06 -4.03
CA ALA A 125 -0.07 -3.78 -4.44
C ALA A 125 -0.20 -3.54 -5.96
N ALA A 126 0.00 -4.57 -6.78
CA ALA A 126 -0.20 -4.51 -8.23
C ALA A 126 -1.66 -4.24 -8.60
N LEU A 127 -2.62 -4.90 -7.92
CA LEU A 127 -4.06 -4.66 -8.11
C LEU A 127 -4.43 -3.22 -7.75
N VAL A 128 -3.92 -2.69 -6.63
CA VAL A 128 -4.11 -1.29 -6.25
C VAL A 128 -3.54 -0.35 -7.31
N ALA A 129 -2.34 -0.62 -7.82
CA ALA A 129 -1.72 0.19 -8.88
C ALA A 129 -2.57 0.20 -10.16
N ALA A 130 -3.19 -0.92 -10.52
CA ALA A 130 -3.99 -1.05 -11.74
C ALA A 130 -5.40 -0.45 -11.63
N VAL A 131 -6.04 -0.56 -10.45
CA VAL A 131 -7.45 -0.23 -10.25
C VAL A 131 -7.66 1.14 -9.61
N ALA A 132 -6.94 1.44 -8.53
CA ALA A 132 -7.23 2.63 -7.71
C ALA A 132 -7.09 3.96 -8.48
N PRO A 133 -6.09 4.17 -9.37
CA PRO A 133 -6.00 5.39 -10.16
C PRO A 133 -7.20 5.59 -11.09
N LYS A 134 -7.72 4.50 -11.68
CA LYS A 134 -8.90 4.55 -12.56
C LYS A 134 -10.15 4.94 -11.79
N VAL A 135 -10.33 4.38 -10.58
CA VAL A 135 -11.46 4.70 -9.71
C VAL A 135 -11.39 6.16 -9.25
N LEU A 136 -10.23 6.62 -8.80
CA LEU A 136 -10.04 8.02 -8.37
C LEU A 136 -10.29 9.00 -9.52
N ALA A 137 -9.81 8.70 -10.72
CA ALA A 137 -10.08 9.50 -11.91
C ALA A 137 -11.58 9.53 -12.26
N HIS A 138 -12.28 8.40 -12.13
CA HIS A 138 -13.72 8.32 -12.39
C HIS A 138 -14.54 9.13 -11.37
N LEU A 139 -14.10 9.15 -10.10
CA LEU A 139 -14.72 9.94 -9.04
C LEU A 139 -14.40 11.46 -9.14
N LYS A 140 -13.56 11.88 -10.10
CA LYS A 140 -13.08 13.26 -10.28
C LYS A 140 -12.43 13.83 -9.00
N ILE A 141 -11.69 12.98 -8.28
CA ILE A 141 -10.95 13.32 -7.04
C ILE A 141 -9.49 13.62 -7.35
#